data_AF-A0A539DH13-F1
#
_entry.id   AF-A0A539DH13-F1
#
_cell.length_a   1.000
_cell.length_b   1.000
_cell.length_c   1.000
_cell.angle_alpha   90.00
_cell.angle_beta   90.00
_cell.angle_gamma   90.00
#
_symmetry.space_group_name_H-M   'P 1'
#
loop_
_entity.id
_entity.type
_entity.pdbx_description
1 polymer ?
#
loop_
_entity_poly.entity_id
_entity_poly.type
_entity_poly.pdbx_seq_one_letter_code
_entity_poly.pdbx_strand_id
1 'polypeptide(L)'
;MLLTVLFFSVAGIPPLAGFFGKLVTFQAAVDGGLWPLAVVAALATVISAAYYLNIIKVMWVNAPAPAFQSSGPTIAVTAGLATLLVFPVLVVGFGWIEQAALFAASSSFP
;
A
#
# COMPACT_ATOMS: atom_id res chain seq x y z
N MET A 1 10.48 -2.22 -15.06
CA MET A 1 10.88 -0.91 -14.50
C MET A 1 9.80 -0.31 -13.62
N LEU A 2 8.62 0.06 -14.17
CA LEU A 2 7.53 0.63 -13.38
C LEU A 2 7.14 -0.24 -12.17
N LEU A 3 6.95 -1.54 -12.38
CA LEU A 3 6.60 -2.48 -11.31
C LEU A 3 7.66 -2.52 -10.18
N THR A 4 8.94 -2.39 -10.51
CA THR A 4 10.02 -2.33 -9.52
C THR A 4 9.93 -1.06 -8.66
N VAL A 5 9.66 0.10 -9.30
CA VAL A 5 9.45 1.37 -8.58
C VAL A 5 8.22 1.29 -7.67
N LEU A 6 7.14 0.66 -8.14
CA LEU A 6 5.94 0.43 -7.34
C LEU A 6 6.24 -0.45 -6.13
N PHE A 7 6.96 -1.56 -6.28
CA PHE A 7 7.34 -2.41 -5.14
C PHE A 7 8.25 -1.70 -4.15
N PHE A 8 9.19 -0.86 -4.61
CA PHE A 8 9.99 -0.03 -3.72
C PHE A 8 9.14 1.03 -2.98
N SER A 9 8.12 1.58 -3.64
CA SER A 9 7.20 2.53 -3.01
C SER A 9 6.39 1.85 -1.90
N VAL A 10 5.84 0.67 -2.16
CA VAL A 10 5.09 -0.12 -1.18
C VAL A 10 5.99 -0.64 -0.05
N ALA A 11 7.25 -0.99 -0.35
CA ALA A 11 8.25 -1.30 0.69
C ALA A 11 8.50 -0.11 1.61
N GLY A 12 8.40 1.13 1.10
CA GLY A 12 8.55 2.35 1.86
C GLY A 12 10.00 2.83 1.93
N ILE A 13 10.73 2.80 0.80
CA ILE A 13 12.07 3.39 0.73
C ILE A 13 11.93 4.93 0.79
N PRO A 14 12.75 5.65 1.58
CA PRO A 14 12.56 7.08 1.88
C PRO A 14 12.25 8.06 0.73
N PRO A 15 12.83 7.95 -0.48
CA PRO A 15 12.55 8.90 -1.56
C PRO A 15 11.20 8.63 -2.25
N LEU A 16 10.45 7.58 -1.87
CA LEU A 16 9.21 7.17 -2.52
C LEU A 16 7.98 7.50 -1.68
N ALA A 17 6.86 7.76 -2.36
CA ALA A 17 5.62 8.22 -1.73
C ALA A 17 5.10 7.29 -0.62
N GLY A 18 5.28 5.98 -0.74
CA GLY A 18 4.82 5.03 0.27
C GLY A 18 5.56 5.09 1.61
N PHE A 19 6.75 5.71 1.68
CA PHE A 19 7.40 6.00 2.95
C PHE A 19 6.67 7.09 3.73
N PHE A 20 6.34 8.21 3.07
CA PHE A 20 5.63 9.33 3.68
C PHE A 20 4.26 8.93 4.21
N GLY A 21 3.53 8.08 3.48
CA GLY A 21 2.25 7.55 3.94
C GLY A 21 2.36 6.83 5.28
N LYS A 22 3.35 5.93 5.42
CA LYS A 22 3.56 5.20 6.69
C LYS A 22 4.07 6.11 7.80
N LEU A 23 4.97 7.05 7.49
CA LEU A 23 5.52 7.97 8.47
C LEU A 23 4.44 8.84 9.11
N VAL A 24 3.52 9.38 8.32
CA VAL A 24 2.37 10.16 8.84
C VAL A 24 1.48 9.28 9.72
N THR A 25 1.23 8.02 9.33
CA THR A 25 0.46 7.08 10.17
C THR A 25 1.17 6.75 11.48
N PHE A 26 2.50 6.54 11.47
CA PHE A 26 3.27 6.30 12.69
C PHE A 26 3.28 7.51 13.60
N GLN A 27 3.44 8.70 13.05
CA GLN A 27 3.37 9.95 13.81
C GLN A 27 1.99 10.10 14.48
N ALA A 28 0.91 9.91 13.73
CA ALA A 28 -0.44 9.95 14.28
C ALA A 28 -0.68 8.90 15.39
N ALA A 29 -0.12 7.69 15.24
CA ALA A 29 -0.22 6.65 16.26
C ALA A 29 0.55 6.99 17.53
N VAL A 30 1.74 7.59 17.40
CA VAL A 30 2.58 8.04 18.52
C VAL A 30 1.93 9.21 19.25
N ASP A 31 1.47 10.23 18.50
CA ASP A 31 0.80 11.40 19.05
C ASP A 31 -0.51 11.02 19.75
N GLY A 32 -1.21 10.00 19.25
CA GLY A 32 -2.39 9.41 19.89
C GLY A 32 -2.09 8.45 21.05
N GLY A 33 -0.83 8.26 21.45
CA GLY A 33 -0.43 7.36 22.54
C GLY A 33 -0.58 5.86 22.23
N LEU A 34 -0.89 5.49 20.99
CA LEU A 34 -1.13 4.13 20.51
C LEU A 34 0.18 3.39 20.16
N TRP A 35 1.14 3.42 21.09
CA TRP A 35 2.46 2.80 20.93
C TRP A 35 2.42 1.31 20.53
N PRO A 36 1.54 0.46 21.08
CA PRO A 36 1.49 -0.94 20.67
C PRO A 36 1.15 -1.11 19.18
N LEU A 37 0.24 -0.29 18.64
CA LEU A 37 -0.13 -0.32 17.22
C LEU A 37 1.02 0.19 16.35
N ALA A 38 1.71 1.24 16.78
CA ALA A 38 2.87 1.76 16.07
C ALA A 38 3.97 0.69 15.92
N VAL A 39 4.25 -0.06 16.99
CA VAL A 39 5.25 -1.15 16.96
C VAL A 39 4.82 -2.28 16.03
N VAL A 40 3.56 -2.74 16.12
CA VAL A 40 3.04 -3.79 15.24
C VAL A 40 3.10 -3.36 13.78
N ALA A 41 2.70 -2.13 13.47
CA ALA A 41 2.73 -1.60 12.11
C ALA A 41 4.17 -1.40 11.59
N ALA A 42 5.12 -1.05 12.46
CA ALA A 42 6.54 -0.99 12.10
C ALA A 42 7.10 -2.38 11.77
N LEU A 43 6.81 -3.39 12.59
CA LEU A 43 7.21 -4.78 12.34
C LEU A 43 6.60 -5.33 11.05
N ALA A 44 5.30 -5.10 10.84
CA ALA A 44 4.61 -5.49 9.61
C ALA A 44 5.26 -4.84 8.38
N THR A 45 5.72 -3.60 8.49
CA THR A 45 6.43 -2.88 7.43
C THR A 45 7.78 -3.53 7.11
N VAL A 46 8.56 -3.90 8.12
CA VAL A 46 9.86 -4.58 7.94
C VAL A 46 9.68 -5.94 7.26
N ILE A 47 8.70 -6.73 7.72
CA ILE A 47 8.38 -8.04 7.12
C ILE A 47 7.97 -7.88 5.65
N SER A 48 7.10 -6.91 5.37
CA SER A 48 6.64 -6.63 4.01
C SER A 48 7.79 -6.17 3.10
N ALA A 49 8.67 -5.30 3.60
CA ALA A 49 9.85 -4.84 2.86
C ALA A 49 10.77 -6.00 2.48
N ALA A 50 11.05 -6.92 3.40
CA ALA A 50 11.84 -8.12 3.10
C ALA A 50 11.19 -8.97 2.00
N TYR A 51 9.87 -9.15 2.04
CA TYR A 51 9.14 -9.90 1.01
C TYR A 51 9.17 -9.21 -0.37
N TYR A 52 8.96 -7.89 -0.43
CA TYR A 52 8.98 -7.16 -1.70
C TYR A 52 10.38 -7.12 -2.33
N LEU A 53 11.44 -7.02 -1.53
CA LEU A 53 12.82 -7.10 -2.04
C LEU A 53 13.11 -8.48 -2.65
N ASN A 54 12.58 -9.56 -2.08
CA ASN A 54 12.69 -10.90 -2.67
C ASN A 54 11.99 -11.00 -4.03
N ILE A 55 10.81 -10.37 -4.19
CA ILE A 55 10.13 -10.31 -5.49
C ILE A 55 10.97 -9.53 -6.51
N ILE A 56 11.50 -8.37 -6.13
CA ILE A 56 12.37 -7.57 -7.01
C ILE A 56 13.61 -8.37 -7.42
N LYS A 57 14.21 -9.12 -6.49
CA LYS A 57 15.34 -10.01 -6.79
C LYS A 57 14.96 -11.05 -7.85
N VAL A 58 13.82 -11.71 -7.70
CA VAL A 58 13.31 -12.68 -8.69
C VAL A 58 13.11 -12.05 -10.06
N MET A 59 12.61 -10.81 -10.11
CA MET A 59 12.35 -10.11 -11.39
C MET A 59 13.61 -9.77 -12.18
N TRP A 60 14.73 -9.47 -11.50
CA TRP A 60 15.95 -8.98 -12.14
C TRP A 60 17.08 -10.00 -12.24
N VAL A 61 17.13 -10.97 -11.33
CA VAL A 61 18.24 -11.92 -11.21
C VAL A 61 17.94 -13.25 -11.90
N ASN A 62 16.67 -13.67 -11.96
CA ASN A 62 16.31 -14.93 -12.59
C ASN A 62 16.19 -14.79 -14.12
N ALA A 63 16.31 -15.93 -14.82
CA ALA A 63 16.16 -15.98 -16.26
C ALA A 63 14.77 -15.48 -16.71
N PRO A 64 14.67 -14.77 -17.84
CA PRO A 64 13.40 -14.26 -18.33
C PRO A 64 12.40 -15.40 -18.53
N ALA A 65 11.21 -15.26 -17.92
CA ALA A 65 10.08 -16.12 -18.24
C ALA A 65 9.70 -15.96 -19.73
N PRO A 66 9.06 -16.97 -20.35
CA PRO A 66 8.55 -16.84 -21.72
C PRO A 66 7.72 -15.56 -21.89
N ALA A 67 7.89 -14.90 -23.04
CA ALA A 67 7.22 -13.64 -23.31
C ALA A 67 5.71 -13.76 -23.10
N PHE A 68 5.14 -12.80 -22.38
CA PHE A 68 3.70 -12.72 -22.18
C PHE A 68 2.98 -12.72 -23.53
N GLN A 69 1.89 -13.47 -23.64
CA GLN A 69 1.01 -13.38 -24.81
C GLN A 69 0.51 -11.94 -24.94
N SER A 70 0.46 -11.44 -26.18
CA SER A 70 -0.07 -10.12 -26.50
C SER A 70 -1.44 -9.95 -25.84
N SER A 71 -1.54 -9.00 -24.92
CA SER A 71 -2.80 -8.70 -24.26
C SER A 71 -3.77 -8.16 -25.31
N GLY A 72 -4.81 -8.93 -25.63
CA GLY A 72 -5.86 -8.48 -26.53
C GLY A 72 -6.64 -7.29 -25.94
N PRO A 73 -7.42 -6.56 -26.76
CA PRO A 73 -8.18 -5.40 -26.33
C PRO A 73 -9.10 -5.68 -25.13
N THR A 74 -9.56 -6.93 -24.97
CA THR A 74 -10.34 -7.38 -23.83
C THR A 74 -9.64 -7.13 -22.49
N ILE A 75 -8.33 -7.40 -22.37
CA ILE A 75 -7.58 -7.20 -21.12
C ILE A 75 -7.44 -5.72 -20.79
N ALA A 76 -7.23 -4.87 -21.79
CA ALA A 76 -7.15 -3.43 -21.59
C ALA A 76 -8.50 -2.85 -21.13
N VAL A 77 -9.61 -3.31 -21.73
CA VAL A 77 -10.96 -2.89 -21.35
C VAL A 77 -11.32 -3.38 -19.96
N THR A 78 -11.04 -4.63 -19.61
CA THR A 78 -11.36 -5.16 -18.27
C THR A 78 -10.50 -4.52 -17.20
N ALA A 79 -9.20 -4.27 -17.44
CA ALA A 79 -8.35 -3.53 -16.52
C ALA A 79 -8.81 -2.08 -16.34
N GLY A 80 -9.22 -1.42 -17.43
CA GLY A 80 -9.77 -0.07 -17.39
C GLY A 80 -11.06 0.01 -16.58
N LEU A 81 -12.02 -0.89 -16.85
CA LEU A 81 -13.27 -0.97 -16.12
C LEU A 81 -13.07 -1.34 -14.65
N ALA A 82 -12.17 -2.28 -14.34
CA ALA A 82 -11.83 -2.62 -12.97
C ALA A 82 -11.26 -1.41 -12.22
N THR A 83 -10.37 -0.65 -12.85
CA THR A 83 -9.81 0.56 -12.24
C THR A 83 -10.90 1.62 -12.01
N LEU A 84 -11.79 1.83 -12.99
CA LEU A 84 -12.90 2.78 -12.90
C LEU A 84 -13.89 2.41 -11.79
N LEU A 85 -14.14 1.12 -11.55
CA LEU A 85 -15.08 0.66 -10.54
C LEU A 85 -14.47 0.58 -9.14
N VAL A 86 -13.19 0.17 -9.03
CA VAL A 86 -12.52 0.00 -7.73
C VAL A 86 -12.17 1.36 -7.12
N PHE A 87 -11.73 2.32 -7.93
CA PHE A 87 -11.25 3.61 -7.41
C PHE A 87 -12.32 4.37 -6.60
N PRO A 88 -13.58 4.53 -7.06
CA PRO A 88 -14.63 5.19 -6.28
C PRO A 88 -14.97 4.43 -4.99
N VAL A 89 -14.97 3.10 -5.03
CA VAL A 89 -15.25 2.26 -3.86
C VAL A 89 -14.19 2.47 -2.79
N LEU A 90 -12.91 2.57 -3.19
CA LEU A 90 -11.83 2.87 -2.26
C LEU A 90 -11.96 4.27 -1.65
N VAL A 91 -12.30 5.28 -2.46
CA VAL A 91 -12.48 6.67 -1.98
C VAL A 91 -13.63 6.77 -0.99
N VAL A 92 -14.79 6.23 -1.35
CA VAL A 92 -15.97 6.23 -0.47
C VAL A 92 -15.68 5.40 0.78
N GLY A 93 -15.12 4.20 0.63
CA GLY A 93 -14.74 3.31 1.73
C GLY A 93 -13.79 3.96 2.73
N PHE A 94 -12.80 4.73 2.26
CA PHE A 94 -11.91 5.50 3.13
C PHE A 94 -12.67 6.56 3.93
N GLY A 95 -13.63 7.25 3.31
CA GLY A 95 -14.48 8.22 4.00
C GLY A 95 -15.33 7.60 5.12
N TRP A 96 -15.80 6.35 4.94
CA TRP A 96 -16.51 5.63 6.02
C TRP A 96 -15.57 5.28 7.17
N ILE A 97 -14.36 4.84 6.87
CA ILE A 97 -13.33 4.52 7.89
C ILE A 97 -12.96 5.78 8.66
N GLU A 98 -12.81 6.91 7.97
CA GLU A 98 -12.51 8.20 8.60
C GLU A 98 -13.63 8.63 9.57
N GLN A 99 -14.90 8.54 9.14
CA GLN A 99 -16.03 8.87 10.02
C GLN A 99 -16.11 7.95 11.24
N ALA A 100 -15.87 6.64 11.07
CA ALA A 100 -15.82 5.69 12.17
C ALA A 100 -14.67 6.00 13.14
N ALA A 101 -13.50 6.38 12.62
CA ALA A 101 -12.35 6.78 13.42
C ALA A 101 -12.64 8.06 14.22
N LEU A 102 -13.30 9.06 13.62
CA LEU A 102 -13.69 10.30 14.29
C LEU A 102 -14.70 10.05 15.42
N PHE A 103 -15.67 9.15 15.22
CA PHE A 103 -16.65 8.76 16.25
C PHE A 103 -15.98 8.02 17.42
N ALA A 104 -15.03 7.13 17.14
CA ALA A 104 -14.23 6.47 18.17
C ALA A 104 -13.36 7.48 18.93
N ALA A 105 -12.76 8.45 18.24
CA ALA A 105 -11.95 9.50 18.85
C ALA A 105 -12.76 10.43 19.78
N SER A 106 -13.99 10.82 19.40
CA SER A 106 -14.85 11.69 20.21
C SER A 106 -15.49 10.98 21.41
N SER A 107 -15.53 9.65 21.43
CA SER A 107 -16.07 8.87 22.54
C SER A 107 -15.00 8.38 23.53
N SER A 108 -13.71 8.44 23.16
CA SER A 108 -12.59 7.98 23.99
C SER A 108 -11.90 9.09 24.79
N PHE A 109 -12.17 10.36 24.50
CA PHE A 109 -11.78 11.51 25.31
C PHE A 109 -13.03 12.31 25.71
N PRO A 110 -13.34 12.49 27.01
CA PRO A 110 -14.36 13.43 27.46
C PRO A 110 -13.99 14.90 27.19
#